data_AF-W7YAJ9-F1
#
_entry.id   AF-W7YAJ9-F1
#
_cell.length_a   1.000
_cell.length_b   1.000
_cell.length_c   1.000
_cell.angle_alpha   90.00
_cell.angle_beta   90.00
_cell.angle_gamma   90.00
#
_symmetry.space_group_name_H-M   'P 1'
#
loop_
_entity.id
_entity.type
_entity.pdbx_description
1 polymer ?
#
loop_
_entity_poly.entity_id
_entity_poly.type
_entity_poly.pdbx_seq_one_letter_code
_entity_poly.pdbx_strand_id
1 'polypeptide(L)'
;MLNDLEGVDQAQNILNSEAPVLLVISSQINKGHWQNGILENIIELKQKLYEQGIHTHFLTASSDDQITKFEFDGDAGFDYLNADETMLKTVIRSNPGLVLLQKGNVMGKWHYNDLPDPASFKNPISYSLGQLIQQQNLLLLLCYALGGLIFLILFMQKK
;
A
#
# COMPACT_ATOMS: atom_id res chain seq x y z
N MET A 1 -14.63 11.68 -2.91
CA MET A 1 -14.18 11.97 -4.29
C MET A 1 -12.67 11.95 -4.28
N LEU A 2 -12.05 11.56 -5.39
CA LEU A 2 -10.60 11.63 -5.58
C LEU A 2 -10.35 12.65 -6.68
N ASN A 3 -10.12 13.90 -6.31
CA ASN A 3 -10.08 14.99 -7.27
C ASN A 3 -8.64 15.24 -7.70
N ASP A 4 -8.37 15.40 -8.99
CA ASP A 4 -7.09 15.97 -9.42
C ASP A 4 -6.99 17.47 -9.10
N LEU A 5 -5.85 18.07 -9.46
CA LEU A 5 -5.57 19.50 -9.21
C LEU A 5 -6.50 20.44 -10.01
N GLU A 6 -7.18 19.94 -11.04
CA GLU A 6 -8.19 20.69 -11.79
C GLU A 6 -9.60 20.53 -11.21
N GLY A 7 -9.75 19.69 -10.17
CA GLY A 7 -11.02 19.42 -9.50
C GLY A 7 -11.86 18.34 -10.17
N VAL A 8 -11.31 17.56 -11.11
CA VAL A 8 -12.03 16.47 -11.78
C VAL A 8 -11.95 15.20 -10.93
N ASP A 9 -13.10 14.56 -10.67
CA ASP A 9 -13.16 13.33 -9.88
C ASP A 9 -12.66 12.12 -10.69
N GLN A 10 -11.54 11.56 -10.26
CA GLN A 10 -10.87 10.41 -10.87
C GLN A 10 -11.23 9.08 -10.20
N ALA A 11 -12.09 9.08 -9.16
CA ALA A 11 -12.37 7.88 -8.37
C ALA A 11 -12.85 6.70 -9.21
N GLN A 12 -13.78 6.92 -10.15
CA GLN A 12 -14.29 5.85 -11.01
C GLN A 12 -13.26 5.34 -11.99
N ASN A 13 -12.37 6.21 -12.50
CA ASN A 13 -11.32 5.80 -13.43
C ASN A 13 -10.31 4.86 -12.74
N ILE A 14 -9.93 5.18 -11.50
CA ILE A 14 -9.01 4.38 -10.71
C ILE A 14 -9.66 3.06 -10.27
N LEU A 15 -10.90 3.13 -9.75
CA LEU A 15 -11.59 1.95 -9.25
C LEU A 15 -11.97 0.97 -10.37
N ASN A 16 -12.28 1.45 -11.57
CA ASN A 16 -12.65 0.58 -12.69
C ASN A 16 -11.45 0.22 -13.59
N SER A 17 -10.23 0.63 -13.22
CA SER A 17 -9.03 0.31 -13.99
C SER A 17 -8.81 -1.20 -14.08
N GLU A 18 -8.67 -1.70 -15.32
CA GLU A 18 -8.30 -3.07 -15.63
C GLU A 18 -6.83 -3.36 -15.24
N ALA A 19 -5.96 -2.38 -15.47
CA ALA A 19 -4.57 -2.42 -15.04
C ALA A 19 -4.47 -2.14 -13.53
N PRO A 20 -3.53 -2.77 -12.82
CA PRO A 20 -3.24 -2.40 -11.44
C PRO A 20 -2.78 -0.94 -11.35
N VAL A 21 -3.17 -0.27 -10.26
CA VAL A 21 -2.81 1.11 -9.95
C VAL A 21 -2.21 1.15 -8.55
N LEU A 22 -1.04 1.75 -8.41
CA LEU A 22 -0.43 2.01 -7.12
C LEU A 22 -0.91 3.35 -6.58
N LEU A 23 -1.36 3.37 -5.33
CA LEU A 23 -1.68 4.59 -4.60
C LEU A 23 -0.61 4.80 -3.53
N VAL A 24 0.14 5.89 -3.63
CA VAL A 24 0.95 6.42 -2.53
C VAL A 24 0.05 7.36 -1.74
N ILE A 25 -0.12 7.13 -0.45
CA ILE A 25 -1.06 7.88 0.38
C ILE A 25 -0.29 8.56 1.49
N SER A 26 -0.41 9.88 1.56
CA SER A 26 0.00 10.66 2.72
C SER A 26 -1.12 11.60 3.12
N SER A 27 -1.90 11.22 4.14
CA SER A 27 -3.09 11.99 4.55
C SER A 27 -2.80 13.47 4.79
N GLN A 28 -1.63 13.77 5.36
CA GLN A 28 -1.04 15.11 5.41
C GLN A 28 0.46 14.97 5.17
N ILE A 29 0.97 15.61 4.11
CA ILE A 29 2.38 15.49 3.68
C ILE A 29 3.33 15.90 4.80
N ASN A 30 3.06 17.02 5.47
CA ASN A 30 3.89 17.55 6.56
C ASN A 30 3.91 16.67 7.82
N LYS A 31 2.97 15.72 7.96
CA LYS A 31 2.93 14.73 9.04
C LYS A 31 3.47 13.37 8.60
N GLY A 32 3.90 13.23 7.35
CA GLY A 32 4.47 11.99 6.83
C GLY A 32 5.92 11.82 7.26
N HIS A 33 6.34 10.56 7.41
CA HIS A 33 7.74 10.21 7.60
C HIS A 33 8.41 10.12 6.23
N TRP A 34 9.20 11.14 5.90
CA TRP A 34 9.90 11.26 4.62
C TRP A 34 11.43 11.24 4.76
N GLN A 35 11.94 10.97 5.96
CA GLN A 35 13.37 10.91 6.23
C GLN A 35 13.99 9.59 5.71
N ASN A 36 15.31 9.47 5.78
CA ASN A 36 16.03 8.22 5.52
C ASN A 36 15.82 7.63 4.11
N GLY A 37 15.66 8.46 3.09
CA GLY A 37 15.54 7.99 1.71
C GLY A 37 14.14 7.47 1.33
N ILE A 38 13.12 7.65 2.18
CA ILE A 38 11.78 7.07 1.95
C ILE A 38 11.17 7.59 0.64
N LEU A 39 11.29 8.90 0.37
CA LEU A 39 10.74 9.49 -0.84
C LEU A 39 11.43 8.92 -2.09
N GLU A 40 12.76 8.85 -2.06
CA GLU A 40 13.60 8.32 -3.12
C GLU A 40 13.28 6.85 -3.42
N ASN A 41 13.10 6.03 -2.39
CA ASN A 41 12.70 4.63 -2.56
C ASN A 41 11.30 4.49 -3.19
N ILE A 42 10.35 5.37 -2.84
CA ILE A 42 9.01 5.38 -3.43
C ILE A 42 9.09 5.85 -4.90
N ILE A 43 9.92 6.85 -5.22
CA ILE A 43 10.15 7.30 -6.60
C ILE A 43 10.77 6.17 -7.44
N GLU A 44 11.77 5.45 -6.91
CA GLU A 44 12.38 4.31 -7.59
C GLU A 44 11.35 3.21 -7.85
N LEU A 45 10.53 2.87 -6.84
CA LEU A 45 9.44 1.92 -7.01
C LEU A 45 8.46 2.38 -8.08
N LYS A 46 8.03 3.65 -8.05
CA LYS A 46 7.15 4.27 -9.05
C LYS A 46 7.70 4.07 -10.47
N GLN A 47 8.97 4.39 -10.69
CA GLN A 47 9.61 4.27 -12.01
C GLN A 47 9.62 2.82 -12.51
N LYS A 48 10.01 1.87 -11.65
CA LYS A 48 10.02 0.44 -12.01
C LYS A 48 8.64 -0.11 -12.30
N LEU A 49 7.60 0.40 -11.63
CA LEU A 49 6.21 -0.01 -11.88
C LEU A 49 5.64 0.64 -13.14
N TYR A 50 6.04 1.88 -13.44
CA TYR A 50 5.67 2.54 -14.68
C TYR A 50 6.17 1.76 -15.91
N GLU A 51 7.39 1.22 -15.87
CA GLU A 51 7.93 0.33 -16.90
C GLU A 51 7.11 -0.97 -17.07
N GLN A 52 6.34 -1.36 -16.05
CA GLN A 52 5.45 -2.52 -16.07
C GLN A 52 4.00 -2.14 -16.45
N GLY A 53 3.73 -0.88 -16.79
CA GLY A 53 2.39 -0.38 -17.12
C GLY A 53 1.50 -0.13 -15.90
N ILE A 54 2.08 -0.05 -14.70
CA ILE A 54 1.37 0.24 -13.46
C ILE A 54 1.54 1.72 -13.14
N HIS A 55 0.44 2.47 -13.27
CA HIS A 55 0.42 3.89 -12.96
C HIS A 55 0.35 4.12 -11.45
N THR A 56 0.93 5.24 -11.01
CA THR A 56 0.98 5.61 -9.59
C THR A 56 0.33 6.97 -9.38
N HIS A 57 -0.60 7.05 -8.43
CA HIS A 57 -1.17 8.32 -7.96
C HIS A 57 -0.76 8.61 -6.52
N PHE A 58 -0.58 9.89 -6.21
CA PHE A 58 -0.31 10.35 -4.86
C PHE A 58 -1.57 10.96 -4.26
N LEU A 59 -2.08 10.41 -3.16
CA LEU A 59 -3.29 10.87 -2.50
C LEU A 59 -2.96 11.61 -1.22
N THR A 60 -3.53 12.81 -1.07
CA THR A 60 -3.36 13.63 0.13
C THR A 60 -4.55 14.54 0.41
N ALA A 61 -4.68 14.98 1.66
CA ALA A 61 -5.58 16.06 2.06
C ALA A 61 -4.83 17.39 2.29
N SER A 62 -3.54 17.43 1.96
CA SER A 62 -2.72 18.64 2.04
C SER A 62 -3.14 19.68 1.01
N SER A 63 -2.81 20.95 1.28
CA SER A 63 -3.13 22.05 0.37
C SER A 63 -2.25 22.04 -0.87
N ASP A 64 -2.71 22.69 -1.93
CA ASP A 64 -1.96 22.82 -3.19
C ASP A 64 -0.56 23.39 -2.97
N ASP A 65 -0.41 24.40 -2.12
CA ASP A 65 0.92 24.96 -1.74
C ASP A 65 1.85 23.90 -1.13
N GLN A 66 1.32 23.00 -0.30
CA GLN A 66 2.11 21.93 0.31
C GLN A 66 2.49 20.88 -0.71
N ILE A 67 1.58 20.55 -1.63
CA ILE A 67 1.81 19.63 -2.75
C ILE A 67 2.89 20.20 -3.66
N THR A 68 2.74 21.45 -4.12
CA THR A 68 3.71 22.12 -5.00
C THR A 68 5.09 22.19 -4.35
N LYS A 69 5.15 22.54 -3.06
CA LYS A 69 6.43 22.57 -2.34
C LYS A 69 7.07 21.19 -2.26
N PHE A 70 6.31 20.16 -1.90
CA PHE A 70 6.82 18.80 -1.78
C PHE A 70 7.29 18.25 -3.12
N GLU A 71 6.54 18.50 -4.19
CA GLU A 71 6.90 18.13 -5.54
C GLU A 71 8.18 18.84 -6.00
N PHE A 72 8.28 20.14 -5.78
CA PHE A 72 9.47 20.92 -6.13
C PHE A 72 10.72 20.49 -5.36
N ASP A 73 10.59 20.24 -4.05
CA ASP A 73 11.71 19.85 -3.20
C ASP A 73 12.19 18.42 -3.52
N GLY A 74 11.29 17.54 -3.97
CA GLY A 74 11.56 16.12 -4.22
C GLY A 74 11.79 15.72 -5.68
N ASP A 75 11.39 16.56 -6.65
CA ASP A 75 11.34 16.25 -8.09
C ASP A 75 10.69 14.88 -8.38
N ALA A 76 9.58 14.63 -7.69
CA ALA A 76 9.06 13.28 -7.55
C ALA A 76 8.20 12.82 -8.74
N GLY A 77 7.67 13.75 -9.53
CA GLY A 77 6.85 13.54 -10.71
C GLY A 77 5.56 12.77 -10.41
N PHE A 78 4.88 13.07 -9.31
CA PHE A 78 3.64 12.37 -8.95
C PHE A 78 2.39 13.00 -9.58
N ASP A 79 1.44 12.16 -9.95
CA ASP A 79 0.08 12.59 -10.26
C ASP A 79 -0.72 12.70 -8.96
N TYR A 80 -0.92 13.92 -8.48
CA TYR A 80 -1.59 14.18 -7.20
C TYR A 80 -3.11 14.16 -7.32
N LEU A 81 -3.74 13.55 -6.31
CA LEU A 81 -5.18 13.54 -6.12
C LEU A 81 -5.50 13.99 -4.69
N ASN A 82 -6.37 14.98 -4.57
CA ASN A 82 -6.89 15.44 -3.30
C ASN A 82 -8.05 14.55 -2.83
N ALA A 83 -8.03 14.21 -1.55
CA ALA A 83 -9.09 13.46 -0.88
C ALA A 83 -9.19 13.85 0.60
N ASP A 84 -10.31 13.52 1.23
CA ASP A 84 -10.57 13.82 2.65
C ASP A 84 -9.54 13.13 3.59
N GLU A 85 -9.04 13.87 4.59
CA GLU A 85 -8.02 13.37 5.52
C GLU A 85 -8.51 12.17 6.33
N THR A 86 -9.77 12.21 6.79
CA THR A 86 -10.36 11.12 7.56
C THR A 86 -10.50 9.87 6.70
N MET A 87 -10.97 10.01 5.46
CA MET A 87 -11.02 8.92 4.48
C MET A 87 -9.63 8.29 4.31
N LEU A 88 -8.59 9.08 4.01
CA LEU A 88 -7.25 8.53 3.77
C LEU A 88 -6.69 7.76 4.97
N LYS A 89 -6.94 8.24 6.20
CA LYS A 89 -6.54 7.53 7.42
C LYS A 89 -7.28 6.22 7.65
N THR A 90 -8.52 6.09 7.16
CA THR A 90 -9.23 4.80 7.19
C THR A 90 -8.68 3.82 6.15
N VAL A 91 -8.20 4.34 5.02
CA VAL A 91 -7.59 3.52 3.97
C VAL A 91 -6.25 2.97 4.44
N ILE A 92 -5.36 3.78 4.99
CA ILE A 92 -4.05 3.30 5.47
C ILE A 92 -3.60 4.09 6.70
N ARG A 93 -3.14 3.37 7.73
CA ARG A 93 -2.64 3.99 8.97
C ARG A 93 -1.20 4.47 8.86
N SER A 94 -0.44 3.93 7.91
CA SER A 94 0.92 4.39 7.61
C SER A 94 0.87 5.77 6.95
N ASN A 95 1.81 6.65 7.30
CA ASN A 95 1.94 7.96 6.67
C ASN A 95 3.44 8.26 6.39
N PRO A 96 3.91 8.12 5.14
CA PRO A 96 3.15 7.67 3.96
C PRO A 96 2.84 6.17 3.99
N GLY A 97 1.90 5.70 3.17
CA GLY A 97 1.59 4.29 2.99
C GLY A 97 1.26 3.99 1.54
N LEU A 98 1.39 2.73 1.11
CA LEU A 98 1.14 2.33 -0.26
C LEU A 98 -0.05 1.35 -0.31
N VAL A 99 -0.87 1.46 -1.36
CA VAL A 99 -2.00 0.55 -1.62
C VAL A 99 -2.02 0.20 -3.09
N LEU A 100 -2.02 -1.09 -3.43
CA LEU A 100 -2.19 -1.56 -4.80
C LEU A 100 -3.67 -1.88 -5.01
N LEU A 101 -4.28 -1.27 -6.02
CA LEU A 101 -5.66 -1.52 -6.41
C LEU A 101 -5.73 -2.16 -7.79
N GLN A 102 -6.73 -3.00 -8.01
CA GLN A 102 -7.12 -3.48 -9.34
C GLN A 102 -8.63 -3.74 -9.35
N LYS A 103 -9.37 -3.12 -10.29
CA LYS A 103 -10.84 -3.25 -10.38
C LYS A 103 -11.55 -3.06 -9.03
N GLY A 104 -11.14 -2.06 -8.26
CA GLY A 104 -11.71 -1.71 -6.96
C GLY A 104 -11.30 -2.65 -5.82
N ASN A 105 -10.53 -3.70 -6.08
CA ASN A 105 -10.03 -4.61 -5.07
C ASN A 105 -8.66 -4.19 -4.57
N VAL A 106 -8.46 -4.27 -3.26
CA VAL A 106 -7.15 -4.06 -2.62
C VAL A 106 -6.32 -5.32 -2.77
N MET A 107 -5.27 -5.24 -3.57
CA MET A 107 -4.34 -6.35 -3.84
C MET A 107 -3.18 -6.40 -2.84
N GLY A 108 -2.87 -5.27 -2.21
CA GLY A 108 -1.83 -5.18 -1.19
C GLY A 108 -1.76 -3.80 -0.54
N LYS A 109 -1.18 -3.74 0.66
CA LYS A 109 -0.98 -2.52 1.43
C LYS A 109 0.36 -2.60 2.15
N TRP A 110 1.12 -1.51 2.15
CA TRP A 110 2.46 -1.49 2.73
C TRP A 110 2.71 -0.24 3.55
N HIS A 111 3.46 -0.43 4.62
CA HIS A 111 4.05 0.66 5.37
C HIS A 111 5.26 1.20 4.59
N TYR A 112 5.62 2.47 4.78
CA TYR A 112 6.78 3.08 4.12
C TYR A 112 8.13 2.42 4.44
N ASN A 113 8.18 1.61 5.51
CA ASN A 113 9.38 0.88 5.94
C ASN A 113 9.48 -0.52 5.33
N ASP A 114 8.41 -0.99 4.70
CA ASP A 114 8.27 -2.34 4.19
C ASP A 114 7.75 -2.27 2.75
N LEU A 115 8.49 -1.53 1.92
CA LEU A 115 8.12 -1.32 0.53
C LEU A 115 8.23 -2.66 -0.23
N PRO A 116 7.27 -2.95 -1.11
CA PRO A 116 7.26 -4.20 -1.85
C PRO A 116 8.37 -4.25 -2.91
N ASP A 117 8.88 -5.44 -3.17
CA ASP A 117 9.77 -5.68 -4.32
C ASP A 117 8.99 -5.47 -5.64
N PRO A 118 9.45 -4.56 -6.53
CA PRO A 118 8.87 -4.33 -7.86
C PRO A 118 8.69 -5.61 -8.70
N ALA A 119 9.53 -6.63 -8.51
CA ALA A 119 9.40 -7.90 -9.24
C ALA A 119 8.10 -8.65 -8.90
N SER A 120 7.53 -8.40 -7.73
CA SER A 120 6.31 -9.04 -7.24
C SER A 120 5.03 -8.60 -7.98
N PHE A 121 5.10 -7.51 -8.77
CA PHE A 121 3.95 -6.91 -9.44
C PHE A 121 3.66 -7.50 -10.83
N LYS A 122 4.55 -8.34 -11.37
CA LYS A 122 4.40 -8.97 -12.69
C LYS A 122 3.16 -9.85 -12.85
N ASN A 123 2.56 -10.29 -11.75
CA ASN A 123 1.32 -11.06 -11.78
C ASN A 123 0.41 -10.62 -10.62
N PRO A 124 -0.58 -9.74 -10.85
CA PRO A 124 -1.39 -9.15 -9.77
C PRO A 124 -2.08 -10.21 -8.89
N ILE A 125 -2.50 -11.32 -9.52
CA ILE A 125 -3.10 -12.46 -8.84
C ILE A 125 -2.09 -13.13 -7.89
N SER A 126 -0.81 -13.23 -8.26
CA SER A 126 0.19 -13.85 -7.38
C SER A 126 0.40 -13.10 -6.08
N TYR A 127 0.09 -11.79 -6.04
CA TYR A 127 0.21 -11.02 -4.80
C TYR A 127 -0.86 -11.40 -3.79
N SER A 128 -2.13 -11.39 -4.22
CA SER A 128 -3.26 -11.83 -3.38
C SER A 128 -3.10 -13.29 -2.96
N LEU A 129 -2.65 -14.17 -3.86
CA LEU A 129 -2.34 -15.57 -3.56
C LEU A 129 -1.16 -15.70 -2.57
N GLY A 130 -0.09 -14.93 -2.75
CA GLY A 130 1.06 -14.91 -1.85
C GLY A 130 0.67 -14.54 -0.43
N GLN A 131 -0.18 -13.52 -0.26
CA GLN A 131 -0.73 -13.15 1.05
C GLN A 131 -1.61 -14.26 1.66
N LEU A 132 -2.45 -14.91 0.86
CA LEU A 132 -3.28 -16.03 1.31
C LEU A 132 -2.43 -17.22 1.77
N ILE A 133 -1.37 -17.56 1.03
CA ILE A 133 -0.42 -18.63 1.37
C ILE A 133 0.34 -18.28 2.66
N GLN A 134 0.77 -17.02 2.83
CA GLN A 134 1.43 -16.53 4.04
C GLN A 134 0.53 -16.70 5.29
N GLN A 135 -0.76 -16.34 5.18
CA GLN A 135 -1.72 -16.50 6.29
C GLN A 135 -2.00 -17.98 6.60
N GLN A 136 -2.14 -18.84 5.59
CA GLN A 136 -2.35 -20.28 5.82
C GLN A 136 -1.18 -20.94 6.56
N ASN A 137 0.07 -20.58 6.23
CA ASN A 137 1.26 -21.12 6.91
C ASN A 137 1.34 -20.72 8.39
N LEU A 138 0.95 -19.49 8.73
CA LEU A 138 0.88 -19.05 10.12
C LEU A 138 -0.21 -19.81 10.90
N LEU A 139 -1.39 -20.01 10.30
CA LEU A 139 -2.47 -20.77 10.92
C LEU A 139 -2.08 -22.24 11.15
N LEU A 140 -1.42 -22.88 10.17
CA LEU A 140 -0.92 -24.24 10.29
C LEU A 140 0.09 -24.38 11.44
N LEU A 141 1.03 -23.45 11.57
CA LEU A 141 1.99 -23.44 12.68
C LEU A 141 1.31 -23.33 14.05
N LEU A 142 0.29 -22.47 14.18
CA LEU A 142 -0.51 -22.36 15.41
C LEU A 142 -1.24 -23.67 15.74
N CYS A 143 -1.81 -24.34 14.73
CA CYS A 143 -2.47 -25.64 14.91
C CYS A 143 -1.49 -26.72 15.40
N TYR A 144 -0.27 -26.79 14.84
CA TYR A 144 0.75 -27.72 15.30
C TYR A 144 1.21 -27.42 16.73
N ALA A 145 1.40 -26.15 17.09
CA ALA A 145 1.77 -25.75 18.45
C ALA A 145 0.68 -26.15 19.47
N LEU A 146 -0.60 -25.88 19.15
CA LEU A 146 -1.74 -26.26 19.99
C LEU A 146 -1.87 -27.78 20.12
N GLY A 147 -1.74 -28.52 19.02
CA GLY A 147 -1.78 -29.99 19.02
C GLY A 147 -0.68 -30.62 19.86
N GLY A 148 0.56 -30.11 19.75
CA GLY A 148 1.68 -30.54 20.57
C GLY A 148 1.47 -30.28 22.07
N LEU A 149 0.90 -29.12 22.42
CA LEU A 149 0.58 -28.78 23.80
C LEU A 149 -0.48 -29.74 24.39
N ILE A 150 -1.55 -30.02 23.63
CA ILE A 150 -2.60 -30.97 24.02
C ILE A 150 -2.02 -32.37 24.22
N PHE A 151 -1.15 -32.83 23.31
CA PHE A 151 -0.47 -34.11 23.43
C PHE A 151 0.38 -34.21 24.70
N LEU A 152 1.12 -33.15 25.04
CA LEU A 152 1.92 -33.05 26.26
C LEU A 152 1.07 -33.12 27.53
N ILE A 153 -0.06 -32.41 27.56
CA ILE A 153 -1.02 -32.44 28.68
C ILE A 153 -1.59 -33.85 28.87
N LEU A 154 -2.02 -34.51 27.78
CA LEU A 154 -2.52 -35.88 27.83
C LEU A 154 -1.45 -36.88 28.28
N PHE A 155 -0.19 -36.68 27.88
CA PHE A 155 0.92 -37.51 28.31
C PHE A 155 1.22 -37.34 29.81
N MET A 156 1.14 -36.11 30.34
CA MET A 156 1.32 -35.83 31.77
C MET A 156 0.22 -36.41 32.65
N GLN A 157 -1.02 -36.50 32.15
CA GLN A 157 -2.16 -37.09 32.88
C GLN A 157 -2.14 -38.62 32.95
N LYS A 158 -1.26 -39.29 32.19
CA LYS A 158 -1.11 -40.76 32.18
C LYS A 158 -0.07 -41.30 33.18
N LYS A 159 0.52 -40.44 34.02
CA LYS A 159 1.38 -40.82 35.15
C LYS A 159 0.60 -40.76 36.46
#